data_AF-A0A1F8LS59-F1
#
_entry.id   AF-A0A1F8LS59-F1
#
_cell.length_a   1.000
_cell.length_b   1.000
_cell.length_c   1.000
_cell.angle_alpha   90.00
_cell.angle_beta   90.00
_cell.angle_gamma   90.00
#
_symmetry.space_group_name_H-M   'P 1'
#
loop_
_entity.id
_entity.type
_entity.pdbx_description
1 polymer ?
#
loop_
_entity_poly.entity_id
_entity_poly.type
_entity_poly.pdbx_seq_one_letter_code
_entity_poly.pdbx_strand_id
1 'polypeptide(L)'
;MIRLLYIICLFSLTLLFSGCSSEPDDPVNMDFKDLKEQLEESGVIITSIDEVAYPLFKIKDEETIFSVRATKIEYKNGGSLLVWEYPDRETAISETKLISRDGYDLSNPEKQLMTHIDWISPPHWFQKGKLIVLYVAPSLPTDDHETLAAVRKILGQQFAGDGPVRDIE
;
A
#
# COMPACT_ATOMS: atom_id res chain seq x y z
N MET A 1 33.69 10.98 62.81
CA MET A 1 33.10 11.22 61.48
C MET A 1 33.96 10.55 60.38
N ILE A 2 34.10 9.22 60.35
CA ILE A 2 34.94 8.51 59.35
C ILE A 2 34.24 7.24 58.79
N ARG A 3 32.97 6.96 59.14
CA ARG A 3 32.28 5.72 58.72
C ARG A 3 31.14 5.89 57.72
N LEU A 4 30.95 7.08 57.15
CA LEU A 4 29.77 7.40 56.33
C LEU A 4 30.12 7.89 54.91
N LEU A 5 31.16 7.32 54.28
CA LEU A 5 31.61 7.78 52.96
C LEU A 5 32.00 6.67 51.98
N TYR A 6 31.79 5.39 52.31
CA TYR A 6 32.16 4.26 51.44
C TYR A 6 30.98 3.47 50.87
N ILE A 7 29.73 3.84 51.17
CA ILE A 7 28.53 3.12 50.70
C ILE A 7 27.98 3.70 49.37
N ILE A 8 28.57 4.80 48.85
CA ILE A 8 28.10 5.45 47.61
C ILE A 8 28.90 5.00 46.37
N CYS A 9 29.92 4.14 46.52
CA CYS A 9 30.80 3.76 45.41
C CYS A 9 30.46 2.40 44.75
N LEU A 10 29.33 1.76 45.12
CA LEU A 10 29.00 0.39 44.66
C LEU A 10 27.61 0.26 44.00
N PHE A 11 27.08 1.33 43.39
CA PHE A 11 25.79 1.28 42.71
C PHE A 11 25.76 2.10 41.42
N SER A 12 26.83 2.01 40.62
CA SER A 12 26.91 2.64 39.30
C SER A 12 27.47 1.67 38.24
N LEU A 13 26.98 0.42 38.23
CA LEU A 13 27.45 -0.59 37.27
C LEU A 13 26.35 -1.46 36.63
N THR A 14 25.08 -1.06 36.60
CA THR A 14 24.06 -1.85 35.88
C THR A 14 22.94 -0.99 35.31
N LEU A 15 23.23 -0.16 34.32
CA LEU A 15 22.22 0.28 33.34
C LEU A 15 22.88 0.40 31.97
N LEU A 16 23.39 -0.72 31.46
CA LEU A 16 23.43 -0.94 30.01
C LEU A 16 21.97 -1.09 29.57
N PHE A 17 21.30 0.04 29.34
CA PHE A 17 20.12 0.04 28.50
C PHE A 17 20.59 -0.42 27.11
N SER A 18 20.35 -1.69 26.81
CA SER A 18 20.19 -2.16 25.44
C SER A 18 18.98 -1.42 24.86
N GLY A 19 19.19 -0.18 24.44
CA GLY A 19 18.33 0.46 23.46
C GLY A 19 18.59 -0.26 22.14
N CYS A 20 17.76 -1.26 21.82
CA CYS A 20 17.45 -1.49 20.41
C CYS A 20 16.91 -0.16 19.89
N SER A 21 17.77 0.58 19.20
CA SER A 21 17.36 1.70 18.38
C SER A 21 16.54 1.13 17.24
N SER A 22 15.25 0.89 17.47
CA SER A 22 14.29 0.94 16.39
C SER A 22 14.33 2.39 15.90
N GLU A 23 15.05 2.63 14.82
CA GLU A 23 14.89 3.88 14.05
C GLU A 23 13.38 4.11 13.86
N PRO A 24 12.89 5.34 14.04
CA PRO A 24 11.50 5.63 13.73
C PRO A 24 11.29 5.27 12.27
N ASP A 25 10.32 4.40 11.99
CA ASP A 25 9.84 4.15 10.63
C ASP A 25 9.60 5.50 9.97
N ASP A 26 10.45 5.85 9.02
CA ASP A 26 10.27 7.07 8.25
C ASP A 26 8.97 6.89 7.44
N PRO A 27 7.90 7.64 7.74
CA PRO A 27 6.62 7.51 7.02
C PRO A 27 6.75 7.78 5.52
N VAL A 28 7.92 8.27 5.08
CA VAL A 28 8.31 8.48 3.68
C VAL A 28 8.62 7.20 2.92
N ASN A 29 9.00 6.09 3.57
CA ASN A 29 9.49 4.88 2.90
C ASN A 29 8.57 3.65 3.04
N MET A 30 7.25 3.86 2.97
CA MET A 30 6.26 2.78 2.97
C MET A 30 6.58 1.72 1.91
N ASP A 31 6.68 0.46 2.33
CA ASP A 31 6.81 -0.71 1.45
C ASP A 31 5.75 -1.80 1.66
N PHE A 32 5.82 -2.88 0.87
CA PHE A 32 4.82 -3.95 0.92
C PHE A 32 4.78 -4.64 2.28
N LYS A 33 5.94 -4.85 2.90
CA LYS A 33 6.04 -5.47 4.22
C LYS A 33 5.33 -4.58 5.25
N ASP A 34 5.62 -3.27 5.24
CA ASP A 34 4.98 -2.31 6.14
C ASP A 34 3.46 -2.26 5.92
N LEU A 35 3.02 -2.36 4.67
CA LEU A 35 1.59 -2.33 4.31
C LEU A 35 0.89 -3.56 4.86
N LYS A 36 1.49 -4.73 4.66
CA LYS A 36 0.96 -5.99 5.18
C LYS A 36 0.83 -5.94 6.70
N GLU A 37 1.88 -5.52 7.41
CA GLU A 37 1.89 -5.43 8.87
C GLU A 37 0.81 -4.44 9.37
N GLN A 38 0.72 -3.25 8.79
CA GLN A 38 -0.27 -2.25 9.19
C GLN A 38 -1.71 -2.64 8.85
N LEU A 39 -1.94 -3.38 7.77
CA LEU A 39 -3.26 -3.95 7.44
C LEU A 39 -3.70 -4.95 8.51
N GLU A 40 -2.80 -5.88 8.87
CA GLU A 40 -3.05 -6.89 9.91
C GLU A 40 -3.30 -6.23 11.28
N GLU A 41 -2.50 -5.23 11.65
CA GLU A 41 -2.69 -4.43 12.88
C GLU A 41 -4.01 -3.65 12.89
N SER A 42 -4.49 -3.26 11.71
CA SER A 42 -5.80 -2.60 11.53
C SER A 42 -6.98 -3.58 11.55
N GLY A 43 -6.73 -4.87 11.75
CA GLY A 43 -7.75 -5.91 11.82
C GLY A 43 -8.15 -6.52 10.47
N VAL A 44 -7.44 -6.17 9.38
CA VAL A 44 -7.67 -6.79 8.07
C VAL A 44 -7.11 -8.20 8.08
N ILE A 45 -7.97 -9.21 7.89
CA ILE A 45 -7.57 -10.62 7.87
C ILE A 45 -7.19 -11.01 6.44
N ILE A 46 -5.89 -11.04 6.16
CA ILE A 46 -5.34 -11.48 4.87
C ILE A 46 -5.51 -12.99 4.72
N THR A 47 -6.00 -13.43 3.56
CA THR A 47 -6.26 -14.85 3.26
C THR A 47 -5.28 -15.43 2.23
N SER A 48 -4.78 -14.62 1.31
CA SER A 48 -3.82 -15.03 0.28
C SER A 48 -3.01 -13.81 -0.20
N ILE A 49 -1.82 -14.11 -0.74
CA ILE A 49 -0.92 -13.14 -1.36
C ILE A 49 -0.34 -13.81 -2.60
N ASP A 50 -0.60 -13.23 -3.78
CA ASP A 50 -0.18 -13.79 -5.06
C ASP A 50 0.42 -12.70 -5.96
N GLU A 51 1.51 -12.99 -6.66
CA GLU A 51 2.02 -12.09 -7.70
C GLU A 51 1.18 -12.24 -8.98
N VAL A 52 0.68 -11.12 -9.50
CA VAL A 52 -0.17 -11.05 -10.68
C VAL A 52 0.39 -10.02 -11.67
N ALA A 53 0.38 -10.36 -12.95
CA ALA A 53 0.48 -9.32 -13.96
C ALA A 53 -0.91 -8.68 -14.09
N TYR A 54 -1.00 -7.36 -13.87
CA TYR A 54 -2.26 -6.64 -13.94
C TYR A 54 -2.03 -5.17 -14.33
N PRO A 55 -2.91 -4.55 -15.13
CA PRO A 55 -3.91 -5.24 -15.98
C PRO A 55 -3.22 -6.09 -17.05
N LEU A 56 -3.75 -7.29 -17.30
CA LEU A 56 -3.25 -8.15 -18.37
C LEU A 56 -3.72 -7.61 -19.72
N PHE A 57 -2.79 -7.06 -20.50
CA PHE A 57 -2.99 -6.98 -21.93
C PHE A 57 -2.61 -8.34 -22.49
N LYS A 58 -3.56 -9.04 -23.12
CA LYS A 58 -3.22 -10.19 -23.97
C LYS A 58 -2.51 -9.68 -25.22
N ILE A 59 -1.26 -9.27 -25.06
CA ILE A 59 -0.29 -9.19 -26.14
C ILE A 59 0.78 -10.23 -25.80
N LYS A 60 1.32 -10.84 -26.85
CA LYS A 60 2.17 -12.04 -26.92
C LYS A 60 3.21 -12.26 -25.80
N ASP A 61 3.56 -11.23 -25.04
CA ASP A 61 4.71 -11.15 -24.14
C ASP A 61 4.37 -10.67 -22.70
N GLU A 62 3.11 -10.80 -22.23
CA GLU A 62 2.67 -10.42 -20.86
C GLU A 62 2.96 -8.96 -20.46
N GLU A 63 2.95 -8.03 -21.41
CA GLU A 63 3.22 -6.63 -21.12
C GLU A 63 2.15 -5.99 -20.21
N THR A 64 2.61 -5.28 -19.19
CA THR A 64 1.79 -4.50 -18.25
C THR A 64 1.98 -2.99 -18.45
N ILE A 65 0.99 -2.19 -18.06
CA ILE A 65 1.07 -0.72 -18.07
C ILE A 65 2.23 -0.26 -17.17
N PHE A 66 2.28 -0.77 -15.95
CA PHE A 66 3.30 -0.43 -14.97
C PHE A 66 4.64 -1.12 -15.24
N SER A 67 5.74 -0.58 -14.73
CA SER A 67 7.09 -1.18 -14.86
C SER A 67 7.30 -2.41 -13.96
N VAL A 68 6.48 -2.58 -12.93
CA VAL A 68 6.53 -3.70 -11.98
C VAL A 68 5.24 -4.52 -12.03
N ARG A 69 5.32 -5.76 -11.54
CA ARG A 69 4.14 -6.62 -11.38
C ARG A 69 3.38 -6.24 -10.10
N ALA A 70 2.08 -6.55 -10.08
CA ALA A 70 1.27 -6.32 -8.91
C ALA A 70 1.37 -7.54 -7.97
N THR A 71 1.29 -7.29 -6.68
CA THR A 71 0.94 -8.30 -5.68
C THR A 71 -0.53 -8.13 -5.33
N LYS A 72 -1.32 -9.18 -5.53
CA LYS A 72 -2.71 -9.25 -5.09
C LYS A 72 -2.74 -9.71 -3.63
N ILE A 73 -3.41 -8.93 -2.79
CA ILE A 73 -3.75 -9.32 -1.41
C ILE A 73 -5.25 -9.58 -1.38
N GLU A 74 -5.67 -10.81 -1.08
CA GLU A 74 -7.07 -11.11 -0.78
C GLU A 74 -7.28 -11.13 0.74
N TYR A 75 -8.47 -10.72 1.16
CA TYR A 75 -8.83 -10.68 2.58
C TYR A 75 -10.22 -11.28 2.81
N LYS A 76 -10.49 -11.68 4.05
CA LYS A 76 -11.65 -12.51 4.44
C LYS A 76 -13.02 -11.99 3.99
N ASN A 77 -13.17 -10.67 3.82
CA ASN A 77 -14.42 -10.05 3.39
C ASN A 77 -14.66 -10.10 1.86
N GLY A 78 -13.79 -10.77 1.11
CA GLY A 78 -14.02 -11.13 -0.29
C GLY A 78 -13.50 -10.14 -1.33
N GLY A 79 -12.85 -9.05 -0.90
CA GLY A 79 -12.20 -8.09 -1.81
C GLY A 79 -10.71 -8.35 -1.98
N SER A 80 -10.09 -7.50 -2.81
CA SER A 80 -8.65 -7.56 -3.03
C SER A 80 -8.02 -6.18 -3.16
N LEU A 81 -6.77 -6.08 -2.71
CA LEU A 81 -5.88 -4.98 -3.05
C LEU A 81 -4.92 -5.44 -4.15
N LEU A 82 -4.63 -4.57 -5.10
CA LEU A 82 -3.48 -4.73 -5.99
C LEU A 82 -2.40 -3.74 -5.56
N VAL A 83 -1.19 -4.24 -5.33
CA VAL A 83 -0.07 -3.46 -4.83
C VAL A 83 1.10 -3.55 -5.81
N TRP A 84 1.53 -2.41 -6.33
CA TRP A 84 2.75 -2.29 -7.14
C TRP A 84 3.84 -1.68 -6.27
N GLU A 85 4.86 -2.46 -5.95
CA GLU A 85 6.04 -2.03 -5.19
C GLU A 85 7.20 -1.72 -6.13
N TYR A 86 7.67 -0.48 -6.09
CA TYR A 86 8.73 0.03 -6.95
C TYR A 86 10.10 -0.02 -6.24
N PRO A 87 11.19 0.04 -7.01
CA PRO A 87 12.54 0.14 -6.44
C PRO A 87 12.71 1.37 -5.54
N ASP A 88 12.00 2.45 -5.85
CA ASP A 88 12.06 3.71 -5.13
C ASP A 88 10.74 4.51 -5.25
N ARG A 89 10.61 5.52 -4.39
CA ARG A 89 9.46 6.42 -4.31
C ARG A 89 9.29 7.28 -5.56
N GLU A 90 10.37 7.69 -6.21
CA GLU A 90 10.34 8.61 -7.33
C GLU A 90 9.71 7.92 -8.55
N THR A 91 10.09 6.67 -8.79
CA THR A 91 9.51 5.78 -9.79
C THR A 91 8.02 5.56 -9.51
N ALA A 92 7.64 5.21 -8.27
CA ALA A 92 6.23 5.07 -7.89
C ALA A 92 5.41 6.34 -8.16
N ILE A 93 5.93 7.51 -7.77
CA ILE A 93 5.27 8.80 -8.04
C ILE A 93 5.16 9.04 -9.55
N SER A 94 6.19 8.74 -10.33
CA SER A 94 6.19 8.96 -11.77
C SER A 94 5.10 8.14 -12.47
N GLU A 95 4.91 6.89 -12.08
CA GLU A 95 3.93 5.99 -12.69
C GLU A 95 2.48 6.27 -12.28
N THR A 96 2.23 7.11 -11.26
CA THR A 96 0.86 7.59 -10.98
C THR A 96 0.24 8.34 -12.17
N LYS A 97 1.08 8.94 -13.02
CA LYS A 97 0.66 9.66 -14.24
C LYS A 97 0.10 8.74 -15.32
N LEU A 98 0.32 7.43 -15.20
CA LEU A 98 -0.24 6.43 -16.10
C LEU A 98 -1.73 6.16 -15.78
N ILE A 99 -2.23 6.68 -14.66
CA ILE A 99 -3.60 6.50 -14.19
C ILE A 99 -4.36 7.82 -14.38
N SER A 100 -5.49 7.75 -15.07
CA SER A 100 -6.42 8.86 -15.21
C SER A 100 -6.97 9.33 -13.87
N ARG A 101 -7.45 10.58 -13.80
CA ARG A 101 -7.98 11.17 -12.55
C ARG A 101 -9.13 10.36 -11.96
N ASP A 102 -10.02 9.83 -12.80
CA ASP A 102 -11.14 9.00 -12.35
C ASP A 102 -10.76 7.53 -12.11
N GLY A 103 -9.53 7.13 -12.43
CA GLY A 103 -8.99 5.80 -12.12
C GLY A 103 -9.48 4.67 -13.01
N TYR A 104 -10.23 4.96 -14.08
CA TYR A 104 -10.76 3.95 -15.00
C TYR A 104 -9.87 3.73 -16.23
N ASP A 105 -9.21 4.78 -16.71
CA ASP A 105 -8.27 4.70 -17.82
C ASP A 105 -6.83 4.56 -17.33
N LEU A 106 -6.10 3.62 -17.92
CA LEU A 106 -4.67 3.41 -17.74
C LEU A 106 -3.95 3.56 -19.07
N SER A 107 -2.90 4.38 -19.14
CA SER A 107 -2.16 4.66 -20.37
C SER A 107 -0.65 4.74 -20.13
N ASN A 108 0.10 3.95 -20.89
CA ASN A 108 1.55 4.04 -21.00
C ASN A 108 1.94 4.35 -22.46
N PRO A 109 2.15 5.63 -22.81
CA PRO A 109 2.52 6.03 -24.16
C PRO A 109 3.83 5.45 -24.66
N GLU A 110 4.81 5.22 -23.76
CA GLU A 110 6.12 4.65 -24.13
C GLU A 110 5.97 3.21 -24.63
N LYS A 111 5.11 2.43 -23.98
CA LYS A 111 4.75 1.07 -24.39
C LYS A 111 3.63 1.02 -25.44
N GLN A 112 3.05 2.17 -25.81
CA GLN A 112 1.87 2.26 -26.67
C GLN A 112 0.67 1.43 -26.15
N LEU A 113 0.54 1.35 -24.82
CA LEU A 113 -0.54 0.62 -24.16
C LEU A 113 -1.58 1.59 -23.60
N MET A 114 -2.85 1.29 -23.81
CA MET A 114 -3.97 2.01 -23.22
C MET A 114 -5.13 1.06 -22.99
N THR A 115 -5.76 1.13 -21.81
CA THR A 115 -6.97 0.36 -21.49
C THR A 115 -7.92 1.16 -20.64
N HIS A 116 -9.20 0.86 -20.81
CA HIS A 116 -10.27 1.24 -19.91
C HIS A 116 -10.65 0.00 -19.10
N ILE A 117 -10.81 0.14 -17.79
CA ILE A 117 -11.22 -0.96 -16.92
C ILE A 117 -12.55 -0.63 -16.28
N ASP A 118 -13.58 -1.39 -16.65
CA ASP A 118 -14.89 -1.35 -15.99
C ASP A 118 -14.81 -2.10 -14.65
N TRP A 119 -14.43 -1.38 -13.61
CA TRP A 119 -14.37 -1.92 -12.26
C TRP A 119 -15.77 -2.27 -11.75
N ILE A 120 -15.87 -3.35 -10.95
CA ILE A 120 -17.13 -3.75 -10.30
C ILE A 120 -17.63 -2.70 -9.28
N SER A 121 -16.76 -1.81 -8.82
CA SER A 121 -17.05 -0.68 -7.93
C SER A 121 -16.02 0.43 -8.19
N PRO A 122 -16.26 1.68 -7.76
CA PRO A 122 -15.29 2.75 -7.95
C PRO A 122 -13.87 2.34 -7.51
N PRO A 123 -12.86 2.54 -8.37
CA PRO A 123 -11.48 2.26 -8.00
C PRO A 123 -11.00 3.30 -7.00
N HIS A 124 -10.18 2.91 -6.03
CA HIS A 124 -9.51 3.84 -5.12
C HIS A 124 -8.01 3.66 -5.24
N TRP A 125 -7.33 4.66 -5.80
CA TRP A 125 -5.90 4.62 -6.05
C TRP A 125 -5.12 5.43 -5.01
N PHE A 126 -4.11 4.81 -4.40
CA PHE A 126 -3.27 5.41 -3.37
C PHE A 126 -1.80 5.35 -3.77
N GLN A 127 -1.03 6.35 -3.34
CA GLN A 127 0.42 6.40 -3.49
C GLN A 127 1.03 6.75 -2.13
N LYS A 128 1.93 5.89 -1.62
CA LYS A 128 2.70 6.17 -0.42
C LYS A 128 4.05 5.44 -0.50
N GLY A 129 5.13 6.13 -0.16
CA GLY A 129 6.48 5.57 -0.27
C GLY A 129 6.75 5.02 -1.67
N LYS A 130 7.17 3.77 -1.75
CA LYS A 130 7.46 3.08 -3.02
C LYS A 130 6.26 2.27 -3.55
N LEU A 131 5.04 2.52 -3.04
CA LEU A 131 3.84 1.79 -3.43
C LEU A 131 2.88 2.63 -4.27
N ILE A 132 2.26 1.97 -5.25
CA ILE A 132 0.92 2.30 -5.77
C ILE A 132 -0.01 1.18 -5.33
N VAL A 133 -1.18 1.53 -4.78
CA VAL A 133 -2.17 0.57 -4.33
C VAL A 133 -3.53 0.89 -4.95
N LEU A 134 -4.17 -0.13 -5.51
CA LEU A 134 -5.57 -0.09 -5.93
C LEU A 134 -6.42 -0.90 -4.94
N TYR A 135 -7.45 -0.26 -4.43
CA TYR A 135 -8.57 -0.92 -3.77
C TYR A 135 -9.82 -0.86 -4.68
N VAL A 136 -10.49 -1.99 -4.86
CA VAL A 136 -11.80 -2.08 -5.49
C VAL A 136 -12.67 -2.93 -4.56
N ALA A 137 -13.84 -2.41 -4.16
CA ALA A 137 -14.77 -3.14 -3.31
C ALA A 137 -15.28 -4.41 -4.03
N PRO A 138 -15.52 -5.52 -3.31
CA PRO A 138 -15.88 -6.80 -3.93
C PRO A 138 -17.30 -6.87 -4.52
N SER A 139 -18.19 -5.95 -4.14
CA SER A 139 -19.57 -5.94 -4.61
C SER A 139 -20.22 -4.58 -4.38
N LEU A 140 -21.18 -4.21 -5.24
CA LEU A 140 -22.11 -3.12 -4.98
C LEU A 140 -23.33 -3.64 -4.18
N PRO A 141 -23.92 -2.84 -3.28
CA PRO A 141 -23.45 -1.56 -2.74
C PRO A 141 -22.63 -1.77 -1.44
N THR A 142 -22.14 -2.99 -1.19
CA THR A 142 -21.47 -3.35 0.06
C THR A 142 -20.10 -2.72 0.11
N ASP A 143 -20.10 -1.50 0.63
CA ASP A 143 -18.91 -0.84 1.09
C ASP A 143 -18.27 -1.71 2.19
N ASP A 144 -17.16 -2.37 1.87
CA ASP A 144 -16.19 -2.75 2.89
C ASP A 144 -15.50 -1.46 3.38
N HIS A 145 -16.30 -0.61 4.02
CA HIS A 145 -15.91 0.68 4.56
C HIS A 145 -14.79 0.52 5.58
N GLU A 146 -14.75 -0.61 6.29
CA GLU A 146 -13.73 -0.90 7.29
C GLU A 146 -12.36 -1.09 6.61
N THR A 147 -12.28 -1.93 5.57
CA THR A 147 -11.03 -2.09 4.82
C THR A 147 -10.63 -0.81 4.10
N LEU A 148 -11.57 -0.11 3.45
CA LEU A 148 -11.24 1.16 2.78
C LEU A 148 -10.79 2.23 3.80
N ALA A 149 -11.41 2.29 4.99
CA ALA A 149 -11.00 3.20 6.05
C ALA A 149 -9.62 2.85 6.61
N ALA A 150 -9.31 1.56 6.79
CA ALA A 150 -7.99 1.09 7.18
C ALA A 150 -6.94 1.49 6.12
N VAL A 151 -7.21 1.19 4.84
CA VAL A 151 -6.33 1.55 3.72
C VAL A 151 -6.10 3.06 3.66
N ARG A 152 -7.14 3.89 3.81
CA ARG A 152 -7.02 5.36 3.87
C ARG A 152 -6.22 5.85 5.07
N LYS A 153 -6.38 5.21 6.24
CA LYS A 153 -5.61 5.55 7.44
C LYS A 153 -4.12 5.24 7.25
N ILE A 154 -3.80 4.13 6.58
CA ILE A 154 -2.43 3.66 6.33
C ILE A 154 -1.78 4.47 5.22
N LEU A 155 -2.44 4.58 4.06
CA LEU A 155 -1.86 5.12 2.83
C LEU A 155 -2.12 6.62 2.62
N GLY A 156 -3.07 7.19 3.36
CA GLY A 156 -3.47 8.58 3.23
C GLY A 156 -4.56 8.80 2.19
N GLN A 157 -4.56 9.99 1.58
CA GLN A 157 -5.59 10.38 0.62
C GLN A 157 -5.38 9.63 -0.71
N GLN A 158 -6.48 9.17 -1.31
CA GLN A 158 -6.45 8.66 -2.68
C GLN A 158 -6.08 9.79 -3.66
N PHE A 159 -5.29 9.47 -4.70
CA PHE A 159 -4.90 10.44 -5.74
C PHE A 159 -5.76 10.34 -7.01
N ALA A 160 -6.44 9.21 -7.22
CA ALA A 160 -7.36 8.98 -8.34
C ALA A 160 -8.55 8.11 -7.90
N GLY A 161 -9.62 8.11 -8.69
CA GLY A 161 -10.80 7.28 -8.42
C GLY A 161 -11.83 7.88 -7.46
N ASP A 162 -11.83 9.21 -7.31
CA ASP A 162 -12.83 9.95 -6.52
C ASP A 162 -14.08 10.31 -7.34
N GLY A 163 -14.17 9.84 -8.58
CA GLY A 163 -15.26 10.13 -9.50
C GLY A 163 -16.56 9.42 -9.11
N PRO A 164 -17.73 10.01 -9.40
CA PRO A 164 -19.01 9.33 -9.24
C PRO A 164 -19.02 8.03 -10.04
N VAL A 165 -19.65 6.99 -9.50
CA VAL A 165 -20.03 5.78 -10.27
C VAL A 165 -20.71 6.29 -11.53
N ARG A 166 -20.14 6.01 -12.71
CA ARG A 166 -20.87 6.28 -13.96
C ARG A 166 -22.05 5.32 -13.96
N ASP A 167 -23.26 5.84 -13.84
CA ASP A 167 -24.47 5.04 -14.00
C ASP A 167 -24.37 4.34 -15.35
N ILE A 168 -24.36 3.00 -15.32
CA ILE A 168 -24.38 2.18 -16.51
C ILE A 168 -25.81 2.32 -17.07
N GLU A 169 -25.98 3.14 -18.11
CA GLU A 169 -27.23 3.22 -18.88
C GLU A 169 -27.51 1.93 -19.67
#